data_AF-A0A8S8XMZ5-F1
#
_entry.id   AF-A0A8S8XMZ5-F1
#
_cell.length_a   1.000
_cell.length_b   1.000
_cell.length_c   1.000
_cell.angle_alpha   90.00
_cell.angle_beta   90.00
_cell.angle_gamma   90.00
#
_symmetry.space_group_name_H-M   'P 1'
#
loop_
_entity.id
_entity.type
_entity.pdbx_description
1 polymer ?
#
loop_
_entity_poly.entity_id
_entity_poly.type
_entity_poly.pdbx_seq_one_letter_code
_entity_poly.pdbx_strand_id
1 'polypeptide(L)'
;MNSKSVICILLSIALLNFASAAGEGGVNVEPNVDETIFSEITHTETTTDLGDWEIVLTLSDDAISNNTTFELTTQMCTNEGICLSPTVAEVSTADGKIFTSTVTTIEDHSYVNWRIKATYPDDNNSTEKFPSKGFYKTWSDCWYNDGEWGGDNCPDDKSSDESFLPALGLFSTVIAVMIAGATRSE
;
A
#
# COMPACT_ATOMS: atom_id res chain seq x y z
N MET A 1 3.54 -21.55 36.90
CA MET A 1 2.61 -20.50 36.43
C MET A 1 1.19 -20.96 36.73
N ASN A 2 0.42 -20.21 37.51
CA ASN A 2 -0.94 -20.56 37.90
C ASN A 2 -1.88 -20.50 36.69
N SER A 3 -2.83 -21.45 36.59
CA SER A 3 -3.78 -21.58 35.47
C SER A 3 -4.51 -20.26 35.13
N LYS A 4 -4.78 -19.42 36.14
CA LYS A 4 -5.35 -18.09 35.97
C LYS A 4 -4.44 -17.12 35.20
N SER A 5 -3.13 -17.14 35.43
CA SER A 5 -2.19 -16.29 34.67
C SER A 5 -2.01 -16.77 33.23
N VAL A 6 -2.10 -18.08 32.99
CA VAL A 6 -2.04 -18.62 31.62
C VAL A 6 -3.28 -18.18 30.81
N ILE A 7 -4.46 -18.22 31.42
CA ILE A 7 -5.71 -17.76 30.79
C ILE A 7 -5.68 -16.25 30.51
N CYS A 8 -5.19 -15.44 31.45
CA CYS A 8 -5.07 -13.99 31.24
C CYS A 8 -4.08 -13.65 30.11
N ILE A 9 -2.95 -14.36 30.00
CA ILE A 9 -1.99 -14.14 28.92
C ILE A 9 -2.60 -14.53 27.56
N LEU A 10 -3.29 -15.66 27.48
CA LEU A 10 -3.96 -16.10 26.25
C LEU A 10 -5.07 -15.15 25.80
N LEU A 11 -5.87 -14.62 26.74
CA LEU A 11 -6.88 -13.59 26.43
C LEU A 11 -6.24 -12.27 25.97
N SER A 12 -5.10 -11.91 26.54
CA SER A 12 -4.39 -10.67 26.18
C SER A 12 -3.80 -10.74 24.76
N ILE A 13 -3.32 -11.92 24.35
CA ILE A 13 -2.81 -12.18 23.00
C ILE A 13 -3.95 -12.23 21.97
N ALA A 14 -5.12 -12.78 22.35
CA ALA A 14 -6.30 -12.82 21.48
C ALA A 14 -6.94 -11.44 21.20
N LEU A 15 -6.63 -10.43 22.01
CA LEU A 15 -7.08 -9.04 21.83
C LEU A 15 -6.10 -8.18 21.03
N LEU A 16 -4.94 -8.74 20.63
CA LEU A 16 -4.07 -8.12 19.65
C LEU A 16 -4.71 -8.26 18.27
N ASN A 17 -5.69 -7.41 17.99
CA ASN A 17 -6.09 -7.14 16.61
C ASN A 17 -4.88 -6.50 15.93
N PHE A 18 -4.08 -7.30 15.23
CA PHE A 18 -3.22 -6.80 14.18
C PHE A 18 -4.14 -6.37 13.05
N ALA A 19 -4.74 -5.18 13.19
CA ALA A 19 -5.29 -4.49 12.04
C ALA A 19 -4.08 -4.12 11.18
N SER A 20 -3.65 -5.02 10.30
CA SER A 20 -2.87 -4.59 9.15
C SER A 20 -3.82 -3.70 8.37
N ALA A 21 -3.57 -2.39 8.39
CA ALA A 21 -4.12 -1.49 7.39
C ALA A 21 -3.37 -1.74 6.05
N ALA A 22 -3.26 -3.01 5.66
CA ALA A 22 -2.76 -3.41 4.36
C ALA A 22 -3.90 -3.15 3.39
N GLY A 23 -3.70 -2.19 2.48
CA GLY A 23 -4.62 -1.99 1.36
C GLY A 23 -4.69 -3.26 0.53
N GLU A 24 -5.79 -3.41 -0.21
CA GLU A 24 -5.98 -4.52 -1.14
C GLU A 24 -4.86 -4.52 -2.21
N GLY A 25 -4.28 -5.70 -2.46
CA GLY A 25 -3.29 -5.89 -3.52
C GLY A 25 -3.86 -5.51 -4.88
N GLY A 26 -3.07 -4.83 -5.71
CA GLY A 26 -3.52 -4.39 -7.05
C GLY A 26 -4.50 -3.21 -7.08
N VAL A 27 -4.93 -2.68 -5.94
CA VAL A 27 -5.82 -1.51 -5.88
C VAL A 27 -5.04 -0.27 -5.50
N ASN A 28 -5.01 0.73 -6.40
CA ASN A 28 -4.29 1.98 -6.17
C ASN A 28 -4.80 2.71 -4.93
N VAL A 29 -3.89 3.42 -4.27
CA VAL A 29 -4.22 4.32 -3.15
C VAL A 29 -4.16 5.74 -3.66
N GLU A 30 -5.33 6.30 -3.90
CA GLU A 30 -5.53 7.59 -4.58
C GLU A 30 -5.66 8.78 -3.62
N PRO A 31 -5.28 10.01 -4.03
CA PRO A 31 -5.59 11.23 -3.31
C PRO A 31 -7.08 11.60 -3.44
N ASN A 32 -7.65 12.16 -2.37
CA ASN A 32 -8.79 13.06 -2.52
C ASN A 32 -8.25 14.44 -2.93
N VAL A 33 -8.36 14.80 -4.21
CA VAL A 33 -7.76 16.04 -4.76
C VAL A 33 -8.23 17.27 -4.00
N ASP A 34 -9.50 17.32 -3.58
CA ASP A 34 -10.09 18.43 -2.83
C ASP A 34 -9.44 18.67 -1.45
N GLU A 35 -8.76 17.65 -0.92
CA GLU A 35 -8.01 17.72 0.34
C GLU A 35 -6.52 18.02 0.14
N THR A 36 -6.11 18.41 -1.07
CA THR A 36 -4.71 18.70 -1.41
C THR A 36 -4.52 20.14 -1.90
N ILE A 37 -3.27 20.53 -2.18
CA ILE A 37 -2.91 21.82 -2.80
C ILE A 37 -3.14 21.87 -4.32
N PHE A 38 -3.64 20.79 -4.91
CA PHE A 38 -3.82 20.65 -6.35
C PHE A 38 -5.29 20.79 -6.73
N SER A 39 -5.54 21.32 -7.92
CA SER A 39 -6.85 21.30 -8.56
C SER A 39 -7.06 20.06 -9.42
N GLU A 40 -5.98 19.41 -9.84
CA GLU A 40 -5.99 18.18 -10.63
C GLU A 40 -4.69 17.40 -10.40
N ILE A 41 -4.82 16.08 -10.28
CA ILE A 41 -3.71 15.13 -10.24
C ILE A 41 -4.05 14.02 -11.23
N THR A 42 -3.15 13.72 -12.14
CA THR A 42 -3.25 12.56 -13.04
C THR A 42 -1.94 11.80 -13.02
N HIS A 43 -1.98 10.47 -13.00
CA HIS A 43 -0.78 9.65 -13.08
C HIS A 43 -1.03 8.37 -13.86
N THR A 44 0.04 7.64 -14.15
CA THR A 44 -0.04 6.27 -14.66
C THR A 44 -0.87 5.40 -13.69
N GLU A 45 -1.93 4.76 -14.18
CA GLU A 45 -2.85 3.94 -13.34
C GLU A 45 -2.34 2.51 -13.12
N THR A 46 -1.50 2.01 -14.02
CA THR A 46 -0.88 0.68 -13.91
C THR A 46 0.53 0.77 -14.48
N THR A 47 1.52 0.38 -13.69
CA THR A 47 2.93 0.41 -14.13
C THR A 47 3.35 -0.92 -14.72
N THR A 48 4.40 -0.92 -15.53
CA THR A 48 5.02 -2.13 -16.08
C THR A 48 6.50 -2.04 -15.81
N ASP A 49 7.15 -3.18 -15.54
CA ASP A 49 8.60 -3.24 -15.32
C ASP A 49 9.38 -2.49 -16.41
N LEU A 50 10.35 -1.67 -15.97
CA LEU A 50 11.17 -0.81 -16.83
C LEU A 50 10.38 0.23 -17.66
N GLY A 51 9.08 0.35 -17.41
CA GLY A 51 8.22 1.39 -17.98
C GLY A 51 8.25 2.67 -17.17
N ASP A 52 7.73 3.74 -17.77
CA ASP A 52 7.68 5.05 -17.14
C ASP A 52 6.40 5.22 -16.31
N TRP A 53 6.57 5.55 -15.04
CA TRP A 53 5.50 6.10 -14.21
C TRP A 53 5.50 7.62 -14.37
N GLU A 54 4.41 8.15 -14.91
CA GLU A 54 4.23 9.57 -15.18
C GLU A 54 3.21 10.17 -14.21
N ILE A 55 3.42 11.43 -13.83
CA ILE A 55 2.47 12.20 -13.02
C ILE A 55 2.42 13.65 -13.48
N VAL A 56 1.21 14.18 -13.60
CA VAL A 56 0.91 15.59 -13.87
C VAL A 56 0.12 16.16 -12.70
N LEU A 57 0.61 17.28 -12.18
CA LEU A 57 0.11 17.97 -11.00
C LEU A 57 -0.24 19.41 -11.37
N THR A 58 -1.50 19.79 -11.21
CA THR A 58 -1.96 21.16 -11.46
C THR A 58 -2.25 21.86 -10.13
N LEU A 59 -1.44 22.86 -9.76
CA LEU A 59 -1.68 23.62 -8.53
C LEU A 59 -3.04 24.34 -8.57
N SER A 60 -3.69 24.44 -7.40
CA SER A 60 -4.87 25.28 -7.24
C SER A 60 -4.52 26.77 -7.31
N ASP A 61 -5.49 27.61 -7.68
CA ASP A 61 -5.26 29.05 -7.75
C ASP A 61 -4.91 29.65 -6.37
N ASP A 62 -5.43 29.06 -5.29
CA ASP A 62 -5.09 29.43 -3.90
C ASP A 62 -3.62 29.11 -3.59
N ALA A 63 -3.15 27.92 -3.96
CA ALA A 63 -1.75 27.52 -3.77
C ALA A 63 -0.78 28.42 -4.53
N ILE A 64 -1.14 28.82 -5.76
CA ILE A 64 -0.37 29.77 -6.58
C ILE A 64 -0.36 31.15 -5.91
N SER A 65 -1.53 31.66 -5.49
CA SER A 65 -1.65 32.96 -4.81
C SER A 65 -0.81 33.03 -3.53
N ASN A 66 -0.69 31.92 -2.81
CA ASN A 66 0.08 31.81 -1.57
C ASN A 66 1.56 31.45 -1.79
N ASN A 67 2.02 31.37 -3.04
CA ASN A 67 3.38 30.93 -3.42
C ASN A 67 3.76 29.57 -2.81
N THR A 68 2.81 28.67 -2.65
CA THR A 68 3.06 27.32 -2.15
C THR A 68 4.00 26.58 -3.09
N THR A 69 4.98 25.89 -2.53
CA THR A 69 5.91 25.02 -3.27
C THR A 69 5.76 23.58 -2.79
N PHE A 70 6.26 22.61 -3.56
CA PHE A 70 6.17 21.21 -3.16
C PHE A 70 7.36 20.37 -3.62
N GLU A 71 7.56 19.24 -2.95
CA GLU A 71 8.47 18.17 -3.34
C GLU A 71 7.67 16.90 -3.61
N LEU A 72 7.93 16.26 -4.76
CA LEU A 72 7.42 14.92 -5.07
C LEU A 72 8.46 13.89 -4.63
N THR A 73 8.07 12.95 -3.76
CA THR A 73 8.88 11.81 -3.36
C THR A 73 8.30 10.54 -3.95
N THR A 74 9.14 9.71 -4.59
CA THR A 74 8.77 8.38 -5.07
C THR A 74 9.60 7.28 -4.38
N GLN A 75 9.05 6.08 -4.31
CA GLN A 75 9.71 4.89 -3.78
C GLN A 75 9.17 3.66 -4.51
N MET A 76 10.05 2.79 -5.01
CA MET A 76 9.64 1.52 -5.61
C MET A 76 9.82 0.38 -4.62
N CYS A 77 8.89 -0.56 -4.64
CA CYS A 77 8.95 -1.79 -3.85
C CYS A 77 8.84 -2.99 -4.78
N THR A 78 9.61 -4.03 -4.47
CA THR A 78 9.69 -5.27 -5.25
C THR A 78 8.65 -6.29 -4.81
N ASN A 79 8.40 -7.30 -5.65
CA ASN A 79 7.54 -8.44 -5.32
C ASN A 79 8.07 -9.28 -4.14
N GLU A 80 9.36 -9.16 -3.80
CA GLU A 80 9.95 -9.77 -2.60
C GLU A 80 9.65 -8.98 -1.30
N GLY A 81 8.92 -7.86 -1.39
CA GLY A 81 8.59 -7.02 -0.24
C GLY A 81 9.72 -6.08 0.18
N ILE A 82 10.76 -5.92 -0.64
CA ILE A 82 11.88 -5.01 -0.39
C ILE A 82 11.60 -3.68 -1.09
N CYS A 83 11.58 -2.59 -0.32
CA CYS A 83 11.45 -1.24 -0.84
C CYS A 83 12.80 -0.55 -0.94
N LEU A 84 13.03 0.14 -2.06
CA LEU A 84 14.17 1.05 -2.22
C LEU A 84 14.05 2.26 -1.28
N SER A 85 15.13 3.02 -1.14
CA SER A 85 15.08 4.28 -0.39
C SER A 85 14.21 5.30 -1.16
N PRO A 86 13.31 6.04 -0.48
CA PRO A 86 12.55 7.10 -1.12
C PRO A 86 13.48 8.17 -1.71
N THR A 87 13.16 8.64 -2.91
CA THR A 87 13.93 9.64 -3.65
C THR A 87 13.04 10.80 -4.05
N VAL A 88 13.57 12.02 -4.04
CA VAL A 88 12.87 13.19 -4.57
C VAL A 88 12.92 13.12 -6.09
N ALA A 89 11.75 13.09 -6.72
CA ALA A 89 11.64 13.05 -8.16
C ALA A 89 11.87 14.44 -8.76
N GLU A 90 12.50 14.48 -9.92
CA GLU A 90 12.63 15.71 -10.69
C GLU A 90 11.28 16.11 -11.26
N VAL A 91 10.89 17.36 -11.06
CA VAL A 91 9.61 17.90 -11.52
C VAL A 91 9.88 19.10 -12.42
N SER A 92 9.23 19.13 -13.58
CA SER A 92 9.38 20.22 -14.56
C SER A 92 8.08 21.00 -14.72
N THR A 93 8.18 22.30 -15.00
CA THR A 93 7.03 23.17 -15.29
C THR A 93 7.45 24.27 -16.27
N ALA A 94 6.52 24.70 -17.12
CA ALA A 94 6.71 25.82 -18.05
C ALA A 94 5.97 27.09 -17.64
N ASP A 95 4.92 26.97 -16.82
CA ASP A 95 3.98 28.03 -16.48
C ASP A 95 3.88 28.29 -14.96
N GLY A 96 4.54 27.46 -14.13
CA GLY A 96 4.45 27.53 -12.68
C GLY A 96 3.12 27.05 -12.09
N LYS A 97 2.25 26.45 -12.92
CA LYS A 97 0.94 25.93 -12.52
C LYS A 97 0.83 24.43 -12.77
N ILE A 98 1.25 23.97 -13.94
CA ILE A 98 1.23 22.56 -14.34
C ILE A 98 2.64 22.01 -14.23
N PHE A 99 2.77 20.94 -13.46
CA PHE A 99 4.03 20.28 -13.15
C PHE A 99 3.99 18.84 -13.64
N THR A 100 5.05 18.37 -14.28
CA THR A 100 5.16 17.01 -14.80
C THR A 100 6.41 16.33 -14.25
N SER A 101 6.30 15.04 -13.98
CA SER A 101 7.41 14.19 -13.57
C SER A 101 7.29 12.81 -14.21
N THR A 102 8.43 12.20 -14.50
CA THR A 102 8.53 10.86 -15.07
C THR A 102 9.62 10.10 -14.31
N VAL A 103 9.29 8.89 -13.87
CA VAL A 103 10.22 8.00 -13.17
C VAL A 103 10.15 6.61 -13.80
N THR A 104 11.28 6.15 -14.35
CA THR A 104 11.38 4.79 -14.90
C THR A 104 11.43 3.77 -13.77
N THR A 105 10.53 2.79 -13.82
CA THR A 105 10.42 1.70 -12.85
C THR A 105 11.57 0.70 -12.97
N ILE A 106 11.75 -0.12 -11.95
CA ILE A 106 12.76 -1.20 -11.92
C ILE A 106 12.12 -2.54 -12.32
N GLU A 107 12.96 -3.53 -12.63
CA GLU A 107 12.51 -4.91 -12.79
C GLU A 107 11.96 -5.47 -11.46
N ASP A 108 10.99 -6.38 -11.56
CA ASP A 108 10.33 -7.08 -10.46
C ASP A 108 9.70 -6.14 -9.41
N HIS A 109 9.22 -4.96 -9.86
CA HIS A 109 8.53 -4.03 -8.97
C HIS A 109 7.06 -4.43 -8.80
N SER A 110 6.60 -4.40 -7.55
CA SER A 110 5.20 -4.66 -7.17
C SER A 110 4.36 -3.38 -7.27
N TYR A 111 4.93 -2.24 -6.88
CA TYR A 111 4.25 -0.95 -6.92
C TYR A 111 5.23 0.24 -6.80
N VAL A 112 4.74 1.40 -7.25
CA VAL A 112 5.35 2.71 -7.03
C VAL A 112 4.57 3.45 -5.93
N ASN A 113 5.24 3.71 -4.81
CA ASN A 113 4.76 4.62 -3.79
C ASN A 113 5.13 6.05 -4.16
N TRP A 114 4.22 6.99 -3.90
CA TRP A 114 4.49 8.41 -4.10
C TRP A 114 3.83 9.28 -3.02
N ARG A 115 4.41 10.47 -2.79
CA ARG A 115 3.94 11.42 -1.77
C ARG A 115 4.35 12.82 -2.13
N ILE A 116 3.48 13.78 -1.83
CA ILE A 116 3.79 15.20 -1.93
C ILE A 116 4.10 15.77 -0.55
N LYS A 117 5.10 16.65 -0.48
CA LYS A 117 5.34 17.51 0.67
C LYS A 117 5.22 18.97 0.24
N ALA A 118 4.16 19.64 0.66
CA ALA A 118 3.96 21.06 0.42
C ALA A 118 4.73 21.91 1.45
N THR A 119 5.15 23.10 1.05
CA THR A 119 5.75 24.13 1.90
C THR A 119 5.00 25.44 1.68
N TYR A 120 4.54 26.04 2.77
CA TYR A 120 3.72 27.26 2.80
C TYR A 120 4.56 28.45 3.30
N PRO A 121 5.01 29.35 2.42
CA PRO A 121 5.89 30.46 2.83
C PRO A 121 5.20 31.50 3.73
N ASP A 122 3.90 31.68 3.56
CA ASP A 122 3.06 32.60 4.33
C ASP A 122 2.87 32.16 5.79
N ASP A 123 3.00 30.86 6.07
CA ASP A 123 2.96 30.28 7.43
C ASP A 123 4.35 29.84 7.92
N ASN A 124 5.31 30.77 7.89
CA ASN A 124 6.67 30.55 8.42
C ASN A 124 7.36 29.29 7.85
N ASN A 125 7.13 28.99 6.57
CA ASN A 125 7.62 27.78 5.89
C ASN A 125 7.15 26.48 6.55
N SER A 126 5.91 26.45 7.05
CA SER A 126 5.30 25.21 7.53
C SER A 126 5.17 24.21 6.38
N THR A 127 5.11 22.92 6.72
CA THR A 127 5.08 21.84 5.73
C THR A 127 3.97 20.86 6.03
N GLU A 128 3.33 20.37 4.98
CA GLU A 128 2.28 19.35 5.04
C GLU A 128 2.58 18.22 4.06
N LYS A 129 2.08 17.02 4.35
CA LYS A 129 2.29 15.83 3.52
C LYS A 129 0.97 15.29 3.01
N PHE A 130 0.96 14.86 1.77
CA PHE A 130 -0.17 14.22 1.10
C PHE A 130 0.29 12.86 0.56
N PRO A 131 -0.17 11.74 1.15
CA PRO A 131 -1.04 11.67 2.33
C PRO A 131 -0.30 12.06 3.62
N SER A 132 -1.06 12.37 4.68
CA SER A 132 -0.51 12.76 5.99
C SER A 132 0.35 11.67 6.64
N LYS A 133 0.08 10.39 6.30
CA LYS A 133 0.84 9.21 6.72
C LYS A 133 1.01 8.25 5.55
N GLY A 134 2.16 7.60 5.47
CA GLY A 134 2.44 6.63 4.41
C GLY A 134 2.68 7.29 3.05
N PHE A 135 2.15 6.66 2.00
CA PHE A 135 2.27 7.03 0.60
C PHE A 135 0.96 6.72 -0.12
N TYR A 136 0.69 7.46 -1.20
CA TYR A 136 -0.16 6.99 -2.28
C TYR A 136 0.55 5.86 -3.03
N LYS A 137 -0.19 5.06 -3.79
CA LYS A 137 0.35 3.85 -4.39
C LYS A 137 -0.26 3.60 -5.77
N THR A 138 0.61 3.35 -6.74
CA THR A 138 0.28 2.83 -8.07
C THR A 138 0.81 1.41 -8.20
N TRP A 139 -0.03 0.43 -8.54
CA TRP A 139 0.37 -0.96 -8.70
C TRP A 139 0.92 -1.27 -10.09
N SER A 140 1.82 -2.27 -10.11
CA SER A 140 2.33 -2.87 -11.34
C SER A 140 1.26 -3.74 -12.02
N ASP A 141 1.43 -4.02 -13.31
CA ASP A 141 0.70 -5.03 -14.06
C ASP A 141 1.17 -6.46 -13.73
N CYS A 142 2.19 -6.60 -12.90
CA CYS A 142 2.53 -7.81 -12.17
C CYS A 142 2.96 -7.48 -10.74
N TRP A 143 2.18 -7.91 -9.76
CA TRP A 143 2.43 -7.65 -8.35
C TRP A 143 2.25 -8.88 -7.48
N TYR A 144 3.00 -8.93 -6.38
CA TYR A 144 2.81 -9.85 -5.27
C TYR A 144 2.44 -9.09 -4.00
N ASN A 145 1.35 -9.51 -3.35
CA ASN A 145 0.91 -8.95 -2.08
C ASN A 145 0.27 -10.04 -1.21
N ASP A 146 0.68 -10.13 0.06
CA ASP A 146 0.08 -11.00 1.08
C ASP A 146 -0.11 -12.48 0.70
N GLY A 147 0.78 -13.04 -0.13
CA GLY A 147 0.71 -14.46 -0.52
C GLY A 147 0.12 -14.69 -1.91
N GLU A 148 -0.40 -13.65 -2.55
CA GLU A 148 -1.11 -13.74 -3.82
C GLU A 148 -0.39 -12.92 -4.90
N TRP A 149 -0.33 -13.49 -6.09
CA TRP A 149 0.10 -12.80 -7.30
C TRP A 149 -1.11 -12.25 -8.03
N GLY A 150 -0.99 -11.07 -8.62
CA GLY A 150 -2.03 -10.47 -9.44
C GLY A 150 -1.47 -9.57 -10.53
N GLY A 151 -2.35 -9.18 -11.45
CA GLY A 151 -1.99 -8.47 -12.67
C GLY A 151 -1.89 -9.40 -13.89
N ASP A 152 -1.94 -8.79 -15.08
CA ASP A 152 -2.06 -9.50 -16.35
C ASP A 152 -0.72 -9.85 -17.01
N ASN A 153 0.39 -9.33 -16.48
CA ASN A 153 1.72 -9.41 -17.10
C ASN A 153 2.75 -10.15 -16.24
N CYS A 154 2.29 -10.99 -15.31
CA CYS A 154 3.19 -11.84 -14.54
C CYS A 154 3.74 -12.99 -15.37
N PRO A 155 5.00 -13.42 -15.13
CA PRO A 155 5.52 -14.66 -15.72
C PRO A 155 4.61 -15.87 -15.44
N ASP A 156 4.52 -16.81 -16.38
CA ASP A 156 3.63 -17.98 -16.28
C ASP A 156 3.86 -18.86 -15.04
N ASP A 157 5.07 -18.83 -14.45
CA ASP A 157 5.40 -19.55 -13.22
C ASP A 157 4.98 -18.81 -11.93
N LYS A 158 4.55 -17.55 -12.07
CA LYS A 158 4.13 -16.62 -11.00
C LYS A 158 2.65 -16.31 -11.07
N SER A 159 2.06 -16.25 -12.27
CA SER A 159 0.62 -16.14 -12.43
C SER A 159 -0.03 -17.39 -11.84
N SER A 160 -0.81 -17.23 -10.78
CA SER A 160 -1.69 -18.30 -10.32
C SER A 160 -2.70 -18.57 -11.43
N ASP A 161 -2.41 -19.55 -12.28
CA ASP A 161 -3.47 -20.27 -12.98
C ASP A 161 -4.54 -20.56 -11.93
N GLU A 162 -5.78 -20.14 -12.22
CA GLU A 162 -7.02 -20.45 -11.49
C GLU A 162 -7.33 -21.97 -11.51
N SER A 163 -6.34 -22.78 -11.19
CA SER A 163 -6.32 -24.22 -11.26
C SER A 163 -5.39 -24.77 -10.18
N PHE A 164 -6.01 -24.91 -9.02
CA PHE A 164 -6.01 -26.19 -8.33
C PHE A 164 -4.71 -26.52 -7.58
N LEU A 165 -4.50 -25.97 -6.38
CA LEU A 165 -3.92 -26.75 -5.27
C LEU A 165 -4.44 -26.27 -3.89
N PRO A 166 -4.53 -27.19 -2.92
CA PRO A 166 -5.65 -27.31 -1.99
C PRO A 166 -5.48 -26.43 -0.76
N ALA A 167 -6.60 -26.19 -0.08
CA ALA A 167 -6.68 -25.74 1.30
C ALA A 167 -5.86 -26.63 2.25
N LEU A 168 -4.53 -26.46 2.27
CA LEU A 168 -3.65 -26.91 3.34
C LEU A 168 -3.83 -25.97 4.54
N GLY A 169 -5.04 -26.00 5.11
CA GLY A 169 -5.43 -25.13 6.23
C GLY A 169 -6.65 -25.60 7.01
N LEU A 170 -7.43 -26.55 6.50
CA LEU A 170 -8.55 -27.14 7.23
C LEU A 170 -8.26 -28.60 7.58
N PHE A 171 -7.25 -28.83 8.43
CA PHE A 171 -7.28 -30.03 9.26
C PHE A 171 -8.42 -29.86 10.26
N SER A 172 -9.56 -30.46 9.93
CA SER A 172 -10.68 -30.68 10.84
C SER A 172 -10.17 -31.41 12.10
N THR A 173 -10.14 -30.73 13.24
CA THR A 173 -9.98 -31.39 14.53
C THR A 173 -11.24 -32.17 14.86
N VAL A 174 -11.37 -33.40 14.34
CA VAL A 174 -12.27 -34.40 14.91
C VAL A 174 -11.51 -35.07 16.05
N ILE A 175 -11.61 -34.52 17.27
CA ILE A 175 -11.26 -35.25 18.48
C ILE A 175 -12.57 -35.77 19.08
N ALA A 176 -12.73 -37.09 18.99
CA ALA A 176 -13.83 -37.85 19.56
C ALA A 176 -13.86 -37.71 21.09
N VAL A 177 -15.00 -37.26 21.63
CA VAL A 177 -15.32 -37.41 23.06
C VAL A 177 -16.12 -38.69 23.22
N MET A 178 -15.46 -39.74 23.69
CA MET A 178 -16.12 -40.95 24.22
C MET A 178 -15.50 -41.29 25.57
N ILE A 179 -16.40 -41.66 26.50
CA ILE A 179 -16.20 -42.16 27.87
C ILE A 179 -16.30 -41.10 28.98
N ALA A 180 -17.51 -40.96 29.52
CA ALA A 180 -17.79 -41.17 30.96
C ALA A 180 -19.30 -41.12 31.22
N GLY A 181 -19.98 -42.24 30.96
CA GLY A 181 -21.38 -42.46 31.32
C GLY A 181 -21.55 -43.81 32.02
N ALA A 182 -20.77 -44.05 33.07
CA ALA A 182 -20.90 -45.21 33.93
C ALA A 182 -21.34 -44.79 35.33
N THR A 183 -22.59 -44.35 35.46
CA THR A 183 -23.38 -44.54 36.68
C THR A 183 -24.85 -44.69 36.32
N ARG A 184 -25.48 -45.75 36.86
CA ARG A 184 -26.93 -45.99 37.05
C ARG A 184 -27.62 -47.06 36.18
N SER A 185 -27.41 -48.32 36.56
CA SER A 185 -28.46 -49.29 36.97
C SER A 185 -27.72 -50.36 37.79
N GLU A 186 -28.10 -50.78 38.98
CA GLU A 186 -29.42 -50.94 39.63
C GLU A 186 -29.41 -50.38 41.07
#